data_AF-A0A166QCV7-F1
#
_entry.id   AF-A0A166QCV7-F1
#
_cell.length_a   1.000
_cell.length_b   1.000
_cell.length_c   1.000
_cell.angle_alpha   90.00
_cell.angle_beta   90.00
_cell.angle_gamma   90.00
#
_symmetry.space_group_name_H-M   'P 1'
#
loop_
_entity.id
_entity.type
_entity.pdbx_description
1 polymer ?
#
loop_
_entity_poly.entity_id
_entity_poly.type
_entity_poly.pdbx_seq_one_letter_code
_entity_poly.pdbx_strand_id
1 'polypeptide(L)'
;MLVARLAALPPETDPSYGIRARALLADPATTDEALGAVLADLSNLEQIRFHAFYCLQTRAWRRRDHRAHRANVDRYQSEFGSHPMFFFMQAEYYSSLDGEPANRQAALTFAPEAVRRLSSIPGVLHLAASVIADHHEADADADPRLLLEGERLVRQAIALSNGTYPRYHATHARIATLRGAYGAARASIGRAIEEEDSSGAEYALRIGDYQLIRARILHAQQAETLRAGQSEATAELRRIRAQILEIMGLLAAVIAFITTAANITAGQPPGPAAGLLTTAGGVTLLVFWGSWILGDVPEAARHARCLSVPLAGGEEVLVCSDGFARLVEPFGLVDGYAALLRAVRGGAGAAGDLVERKNHRRHRSDPAPTVAAWRFI
;
A
#
# COMPACT_ATOMS: atom_id res chain seq x y z
N MET A 1 -14.08 4.24 -52.12
CA MET A 1 -13.45 3.03 -51.52
C MET A 1 -13.28 3.13 -50.00
N LEU A 2 -12.91 4.28 -49.43
CA LEU A 2 -12.71 4.42 -47.98
C LEU A 2 -13.96 4.10 -47.14
N VAL A 3 -15.14 4.62 -47.53
CA VAL A 3 -16.43 4.35 -46.86
C VAL A 3 -16.70 2.85 -46.75
N ALA A 4 -16.51 2.08 -47.84
CA ALA A 4 -16.70 0.63 -47.83
C ALA A 4 -15.73 -0.10 -46.88
N ARG A 5 -14.49 0.38 -46.76
CA ARG A 5 -13.50 -0.19 -45.83
C ARG A 5 -13.81 0.15 -44.39
N LEU A 6 -14.28 1.36 -44.11
CA LEU A 6 -14.78 1.76 -42.80
C LEU A 6 -16.03 0.96 -42.42
N ALA A 7 -16.94 0.72 -43.36
CA ALA A 7 -18.11 -0.13 -43.14
C ALA A 7 -17.74 -1.60 -42.87
N ALA A 8 -16.59 -2.07 -43.36
CA ALA A 8 -16.10 -3.42 -43.14
C ALA A 8 -15.35 -3.61 -41.80
N LEU A 9 -15.13 -2.55 -41.02
CA LEU A 9 -14.58 -2.66 -39.68
C LEU A 9 -15.58 -3.37 -38.76
N PRO A 10 -15.09 -4.17 -37.80
CA PRO A 10 -15.97 -4.84 -36.86
C PRO A 10 -16.59 -3.80 -35.90
N PRO A 11 -17.59 -4.19 -35.10
CA PRO A 11 -18.10 -3.33 -34.04
C PRO A 11 -16.96 -2.88 -33.11
N GLU A 12 -17.08 -1.69 -32.55
CA GLU A 12 -16.04 -1.10 -31.70
C GLU A 12 -15.77 -1.84 -30.37
N THR A 13 -16.68 -2.74 -29.98
CA THR A 13 -16.54 -3.65 -28.84
C THR A 13 -15.72 -4.90 -29.16
N ASP A 14 -15.41 -5.13 -30.44
CA ASP A 14 -14.64 -6.28 -30.89
C ASP A 14 -13.15 -6.12 -30.55
N PRO A 15 -12.47 -7.14 -29.98
CA PRO A 15 -11.04 -7.07 -29.64
C PRO A 15 -10.12 -6.72 -30.82
N SER A 16 -10.52 -7.05 -32.04
CA SER A 16 -9.76 -6.78 -33.26
C SER A 16 -9.96 -5.37 -33.81
N TYR A 17 -10.95 -4.61 -33.31
CA TYR A 17 -11.33 -3.30 -33.83
C TYR A 17 -10.14 -2.34 -33.95
N GLY A 18 -9.43 -2.12 -32.84
CA GLY A 18 -8.28 -1.22 -32.82
C GLY A 18 -7.10 -1.68 -33.69
N ILE A 19 -6.94 -2.99 -33.94
CA ILE A 19 -5.92 -3.52 -34.85
C ILE A 19 -6.31 -3.24 -36.30
N ARG A 20 -7.56 -3.53 -36.67
CA ARG A 20 -8.08 -3.34 -38.04
C ARG A 20 -8.15 -1.85 -38.41
N ALA A 21 -8.55 -0.99 -37.47
CA ALA A 21 -8.52 0.45 -37.65
C ALA A 21 -7.09 0.97 -37.85
N ARG A 22 -6.11 0.49 -37.07
CA ARG A 22 -4.70 0.86 -37.25
C ARG A 22 -4.12 0.37 -38.58
N ALA A 23 -4.53 -0.81 -39.07
CA ALA A 23 -4.14 -1.30 -40.39
C ALA A 23 -4.71 -0.43 -41.51
N LEU A 24 -5.95 0.08 -41.37
CA LEU A 24 -6.55 1.02 -42.32
C LEU A 24 -5.76 2.33 -42.40
N LEU A 25 -5.22 2.82 -41.28
CA LEU A 25 -4.40 4.03 -41.22
C LEU A 25 -3.02 3.91 -41.88
N ALA A 26 -2.54 2.69 -42.13
CA ALA A 26 -1.27 2.45 -42.82
C ALA A 26 -1.38 2.67 -44.34
N ASP A 27 -2.60 2.73 -44.88
CA ASP A 27 -2.85 3.02 -46.28
C ASP A 27 -2.65 4.52 -46.59
N PRO A 28 -1.79 4.88 -47.56
CA PRO A 28 -1.57 6.28 -47.95
C PRO A 28 -2.84 7.03 -48.39
N ALA A 29 -3.85 6.32 -48.91
CA ALA A 29 -5.10 6.93 -49.36
C ALA A 29 -6.03 7.33 -48.19
N THR A 30 -5.78 6.84 -46.97
CA THR A 30 -6.57 7.17 -45.79
C THR A 30 -6.04 8.46 -45.15
N THR A 31 -6.17 9.61 -45.81
CA THR A 31 -5.69 10.90 -45.27
C THR A 31 -6.63 11.48 -44.20
N ASP A 32 -6.18 12.52 -43.49
CA ASP A 32 -7.01 13.20 -42.49
C ASP A 32 -8.19 13.93 -43.14
N GLU A 33 -7.97 14.51 -44.32
CA GLU A 33 -9.03 15.13 -45.13
C GLU A 33 -10.05 14.10 -45.60
N ALA A 34 -9.60 12.92 -46.04
CA ALA A 34 -10.49 11.86 -46.48
C ALA A 34 -11.35 11.31 -45.34
N LEU A 35 -10.75 11.10 -44.15
CA LEU A 35 -11.50 10.70 -42.95
C LEU A 35 -12.45 11.82 -42.48
N GLY A 36 -12.00 13.07 -42.52
CA GLY A 36 -12.81 14.24 -42.17
C GLY A 36 -14.02 14.42 -43.08
N ALA A 37 -13.88 14.15 -44.39
CA ALA A 37 -14.98 14.18 -45.35
C ALA A 37 -16.04 13.11 -45.05
N VAL A 38 -15.62 11.88 -44.73
CA VAL A 38 -16.56 10.81 -44.34
C VAL A 38 -17.26 11.14 -43.02
N LEU A 39 -16.54 11.73 -42.05
CA LEU A 39 -17.08 12.15 -40.78
C LEU A 39 -18.12 13.28 -40.91
N ALA A 40 -17.88 14.24 -41.80
CA ALA A 40 -18.78 15.38 -42.00
C ALA A 40 -20.03 15.04 -42.85
N ASP A 41 -19.98 13.95 -43.62
CA ASP A 41 -21.08 13.54 -44.49
C ASP A 41 -22.15 12.75 -43.73
N LEU A 42 -23.22 13.46 -43.37
CA LEU A 42 -24.39 12.93 -42.63
C LEU A 42 -25.20 11.90 -43.41
N SER A 43 -24.95 11.71 -44.71
CA SER A 43 -25.58 10.63 -45.48
C SER A 43 -25.00 9.25 -45.12
N ASN A 44 -23.80 9.21 -44.54
CA ASN A 44 -23.21 7.98 -44.04
C ASN A 44 -23.86 7.55 -42.72
N LEU A 45 -23.94 6.23 -42.50
CA LEU A 45 -24.37 5.66 -41.24
C LEU A 45 -23.49 6.13 -40.09
N GLU A 46 -24.09 6.38 -38.92
CA GLU A 46 -23.39 6.87 -37.71
C GLU A 46 -22.17 6.01 -37.36
N GLN A 47 -22.29 4.68 -37.42
CA GLN A 47 -21.17 3.77 -37.16
C GLN A 47 -19.97 4.01 -38.10
N ILE A 48 -20.22 4.31 -39.38
CA ILE A 48 -19.16 4.58 -40.36
C ILE A 48 -18.48 5.92 -40.04
N ARG A 49 -19.27 6.94 -39.67
CA ARG A 49 -18.74 8.23 -39.23
C ARG A 49 -17.93 8.08 -37.95
N PHE A 50 -18.41 7.29 -36.99
CA PHE A 50 -17.68 6.96 -35.77
C PHE A 50 -16.36 6.25 -36.05
N HIS A 51 -16.33 5.29 -36.97
CA HIS A 51 -15.09 4.64 -37.39
C HIS A 51 -14.08 5.65 -37.96
N ALA A 52 -14.54 6.61 -38.78
CA ALA A 52 -13.69 7.68 -39.29
C ALA A 52 -13.17 8.59 -38.16
N PHE A 53 -14.03 8.96 -37.23
CA PHE A 53 -13.68 9.73 -36.02
C PHE A 53 -12.62 9.01 -35.17
N TYR A 54 -12.80 7.72 -34.89
CA TYR A 54 -11.85 6.90 -34.14
C TYR A 54 -10.48 6.82 -34.84
N CYS A 55 -10.49 6.65 -36.16
CA CYS A 55 -9.28 6.66 -36.98
C CYS A 55 -8.52 8.00 -36.87
N LEU A 56 -9.24 9.13 -36.91
CA LEU A 56 -8.65 10.46 -36.69
C LEU A 56 -8.06 10.60 -35.28
N GLN A 57 -8.79 10.17 -34.23
CA GLN A 57 -8.27 10.22 -32.85
C GLN A 57 -7.01 9.38 -32.69
N THR A 58 -7.03 8.14 -33.20
CA THR A 58 -5.88 7.23 -33.13
C THR A 58 -4.64 7.83 -33.79
N ARG A 59 -4.81 8.55 -34.91
CA ARG A 59 -3.71 9.20 -35.61
C ARG A 59 -3.22 10.45 -34.87
N ALA A 60 -4.13 11.28 -34.35
CA ALA A 60 -3.77 12.44 -33.53
C ALA A 60 -2.97 12.01 -32.30
N TRP A 61 -3.42 10.97 -31.60
CA TRP A 61 -2.74 10.39 -30.44
C TRP A 61 -1.34 9.88 -30.77
N ARG A 62 -1.18 9.14 -31.88
CA ARG A 62 0.13 8.66 -32.37
C ARG A 62 1.10 9.80 -32.70
N ARG A 63 0.60 10.91 -33.24
CA ARG A 63 1.41 12.10 -33.53
C ARG A 63 1.67 12.95 -32.28
N ARG A 64 1.18 12.54 -31.10
CA ARG A 64 1.16 13.33 -29.85
C ARG A 64 0.47 14.68 -30.01
N ASP A 65 -0.44 14.81 -30.98
CA ASP A 65 -1.26 16.00 -31.15
C ASP A 65 -2.47 15.93 -30.22
N HIS A 66 -2.19 16.07 -28.92
CA HIS A 66 -3.21 16.06 -27.89
C HIS A 66 -4.19 17.23 -28.05
N ARG A 67 -3.78 18.33 -28.70
CA ARG A 67 -4.67 19.47 -28.97
C ARG A 67 -5.77 19.08 -29.96
N ALA A 68 -5.41 18.45 -31.08
CA ALA A 68 -6.39 17.97 -32.05
C ALA A 68 -7.28 16.87 -31.46
N HIS A 69 -6.71 15.96 -30.66
CA HIS A 69 -7.48 14.93 -29.95
C HIS A 69 -8.57 15.56 -29.08
N ARG A 70 -8.19 16.53 -28.24
CA ARG A 70 -9.13 17.21 -27.34
C ARG A 70 -10.22 17.97 -28.08
N ALA A 71 -9.84 18.76 -29.08
CA ALA A 71 -10.81 19.54 -29.87
C ALA A 71 -11.85 18.64 -30.55
N ASN A 72 -11.45 17.45 -31.00
CA ASN A 72 -12.36 16.50 -31.62
C ASN A 72 -13.30 15.83 -30.60
N VAL A 73 -12.79 15.42 -29.44
CA VAL A 73 -13.62 14.85 -28.37
C VAL A 73 -14.68 15.86 -27.93
N ASP A 74 -14.31 17.12 -27.70
CA ASP A 74 -15.26 18.17 -27.32
C ASP A 74 -16.31 18.40 -28.42
N ARG A 75 -15.88 18.46 -29.68
CA ARG A 75 -16.76 18.73 -30.84
C ARG A 75 -17.80 17.63 -31.06
N TYR A 76 -17.42 16.37 -30.93
CA TYR A 76 -18.26 15.22 -31.30
C TYR A 76 -18.90 14.53 -30.09
N GLN A 77 -18.80 15.09 -28.89
CA GLN A 77 -19.39 14.51 -27.67
C GLN A 77 -20.90 14.34 -27.77
N SER A 78 -21.62 15.31 -28.34
CA SER A 78 -23.07 15.23 -28.48
C SER A 78 -23.51 14.16 -29.49
N GLU A 79 -22.67 13.86 -30.48
CA GLU A 79 -22.96 12.90 -31.53
C GLU A 79 -22.56 11.47 -31.12
N PHE A 80 -21.35 11.30 -30.59
CA PHE A 80 -20.78 9.98 -30.33
C PHE A 80 -20.65 9.61 -28.85
N GLY A 81 -21.14 10.45 -27.92
CA GLY A 81 -20.98 10.23 -26.48
C GLY A 81 -21.58 8.92 -25.94
N SER A 82 -22.47 8.27 -26.69
CA SER A 82 -23.06 6.98 -26.35
C SER A 82 -22.18 5.78 -26.74
N HIS A 83 -21.24 5.96 -27.68
CA HIS A 83 -20.38 4.91 -28.21
C HIS A 83 -19.41 4.39 -27.13
N PRO A 84 -19.35 3.07 -26.87
CA PRO A 84 -18.37 2.47 -25.95
C PRO A 84 -16.94 2.99 -26.04
N MET A 85 -16.38 3.12 -27.25
CA MET A 85 -15.00 3.59 -27.44
C MET A 85 -14.83 5.09 -27.18
N PHE A 86 -15.92 5.86 -27.10
CA PHE A 86 -15.88 7.27 -26.74
C PHE A 86 -15.42 7.49 -25.28
N PHE A 87 -15.84 6.62 -24.36
CA PHE A 87 -15.40 6.65 -22.96
C PHE A 87 -13.88 6.43 -22.83
N PHE A 88 -13.30 5.58 -23.68
CA PHE A 88 -11.85 5.40 -23.76
C PHE A 88 -11.16 6.69 -24.22
N MET A 89 -11.70 7.37 -25.23
CA MET A 89 -11.15 8.64 -25.73
C MET A 89 -11.31 9.79 -24.71
N GLN A 90 -12.37 9.79 -23.90
CA GLN A 90 -12.54 10.72 -22.78
C GLN A 90 -11.52 10.45 -21.66
N ALA A 91 -11.24 9.19 -21.35
CA ALA A 91 -10.18 8.86 -20.41
C ALA A 91 -8.81 9.34 -20.91
N GLU A 92 -8.50 9.15 -22.20
CA GLU A 92 -7.28 9.71 -22.84
C GLU A 92 -7.26 11.24 -22.82
N TYR A 93 -8.40 11.88 -23.09
CA TYR A 93 -8.58 13.34 -23.05
C TYR A 93 -8.14 13.89 -21.69
N TYR A 94 -8.76 13.41 -20.61
CA TYR A 94 -8.50 13.93 -19.27
C TYR A 94 -7.12 13.55 -18.75
N SER A 95 -6.58 12.40 -19.17
CA SER A 95 -5.20 12.00 -18.83
C SER A 95 -4.14 12.83 -19.55
N SER A 96 -4.50 13.48 -20.68
CA SER A 96 -3.60 14.35 -21.44
C SER A 96 -3.62 15.81 -20.97
N LEU A 97 -4.54 16.17 -20.08
CA LEU A 97 -4.61 17.50 -19.48
C LEU A 97 -3.52 17.66 -18.40
N ASP A 98 -3.45 18.85 -17.84
CA ASP A 98 -2.59 19.12 -16.69
C ASP A 98 -2.91 18.21 -15.50
N GLY A 99 -1.95 18.13 -14.58
CA GLY A 99 -2.07 17.37 -13.34
C GLY A 99 -3.00 18.01 -12.31
N GLU A 100 -4.11 18.59 -12.73
CA GLU A 100 -5.13 19.12 -11.81
C GLU A 100 -5.94 17.96 -11.20
N PRO A 101 -6.27 18.01 -9.89
CA PRO A 101 -7.02 16.94 -9.24
C PRO A 101 -8.36 16.62 -9.90
N ALA A 102 -9.06 17.64 -10.41
CA ALA A 102 -10.34 17.47 -11.11
C ALA A 102 -10.19 16.66 -12.41
N ASN A 103 -9.13 16.90 -13.18
CA ASN A 103 -8.85 16.19 -14.42
C ASN A 103 -8.46 14.73 -14.15
N ARG A 104 -7.65 14.47 -13.12
CA ARG A 104 -7.37 13.10 -12.67
C ARG A 104 -8.64 12.36 -12.24
N GLN A 105 -9.52 13.02 -11.50
CA GLN A 105 -10.78 12.41 -11.06
C GLN A 105 -11.72 12.11 -12.23
N ALA A 106 -11.77 12.99 -13.23
CA ALA A 106 -12.50 12.74 -14.46
C ALA A 106 -11.95 11.52 -15.21
N ALA A 107 -10.62 11.42 -15.37
CA ALA A 107 -9.98 10.25 -15.97
C ALA A 107 -10.32 8.95 -15.21
N LEU A 108 -10.30 8.98 -13.87
CA LEU A 108 -10.71 7.87 -13.01
C LEU A 108 -12.21 7.53 -13.08
N THR A 109 -13.03 8.43 -13.60
CA THR A 109 -14.46 8.17 -13.82
C THR A 109 -14.67 7.48 -15.17
N PHE A 110 -14.03 7.99 -16.23
CA PHE A 110 -14.20 7.49 -17.59
C PHE A 110 -13.47 6.17 -17.85
N ALA A 111 -12.29 5.96 -17.27
CA ALA A 111 -11.51 4.75 -17.55
C ALA A 111 -12.19 3.45 -17.05
N PRO A 112 -12.76 3.38 -15.83
CA PRO A 112 -13.53 2.21 -15.40
C PRO A 112 -14.81 1.99 -16.19
N GLU A 113 -15.47 3.07 -16.65
CA GLU A 113 -16.65 2.95 -17.53
C GLU A 113 -16.27 2.36 -18.89
N ALA A 114 -15.14 2.79 -19.46
CA ALA A 114 -14.60 2.18 -20.67
C ALA A 114 -14.31 0.68 -20.46
N VAL A 115 -13.71 0.30 -19.33
CA VAL A 115 -13.46 -1.12 -18.99
C VAL A 115 -14.76 -1.91 -18.88
N ARG A 116 -15.81 -1.37 -18.26
CA ARG A 116 -17.11 -2.05 -18.15
C ARG A 116 -17.70 -2.39 -19.52
N ARG A 117 -17.53 -1.49 -20.49
CA ARG A 117 -18.07 -1.65 -21.85
C ARG A 117 -17.16 -2.44 -22.78
N LEU A 118 -15.84 -2.45 -22.53
CA LEU A 118 -14.80 -2.92 -23.45
C LEU A 118 -13.79 -3.83 -22.74
N SER A 119 -14.27 -4.71 -21.87
CA SER A 119 -13.44 -5.55 -20.99
C SER A 119 -12.55 -6.57 -21.72
N SER A 120 -12.82 -6.82 -23.00
CA SER A 120 -12.06 -7.71 -23.87
C SER A 120 -10.95 -7.01 -24.64
N ILE A 121 -10.83 -5.68 -24.55
CA ILE A 121 -9.85 -4.89 -25.31
C ILE A 121 -8.63 -4.58 -24.43
N PRO A 122 -7.44 -5.14 -24.72
CA PRO A 122 -6.24 -4.97 -23.86
C PRO A 122 -5.84 -3.51 -23.67
N GLY A 123 -5.96 -2.68 -24.72
CA GLY A 123 -5.61 -1.26 -24.66
C GLY A 123 -6.46 -0.47 -23.66
N VAL A 124 -7.73 -0.82 -23.50
CA VAL A 124 -8.66 -0.17 -22.56
C VAL A 124 -8.31 -0.55 -21.12
N LEU A 125 -8.08 -1.83 -20.87
CA LEU A 125 -7.63 -2.33 -19.56
C LEU A 125 -6.30 -1.68 -19.14
N HIS A 126 -5.35 -1.58 -20.07
CA HIS A 126 -4.07 -0.93 -19.84
C HIS A 126 -4.22 0.57 -19.55
N LEU A 127 -5.07 1.29 -20.30
CA LEU A 127 -5.32 2.71 -20.04
C LEU A 127 -5.86 2.92 -18.63
N ALA A 128 -6.87 2.15 -18.22
CA ALA A 128 -7.42 2.24 -16.88
C ALA A 128 -6.38 1.95 -15.80
N ALA A 129 -5.53 0.94 -15.98
CA ALA A 129 -4.42 0.68 -15.06
C ALA A 129 -3.40 1.83 -15.02
N SER A 130 -3.10 2.45 -16.15
CA SER A 130 -2.22 3.63 -16.21
C SER A 130 -2.81 4.80 -15.45
N VAL A 131 -4.10 5.12 -15.65
CA VAL A 131 -4.79 6.21 -14.95
C VAL A 131 -4.80 5.99 -13.43
N ILE A 132 -5.02 4.75 -12.99
CA ILE A 132 -4.93 4.39 -11.57
C ILE A 132 -3.51 4.63 -11.04
N ALA A 133 -2.48 4.22 -11.78
CA ALA A 133 -1.09 4.47 -11.39
C ALA A 133 -0.78 5.97 -11.32
N ASP A 134 -1.22 6.76 -12.31
CA ASP A 134 -1.04 8.22 -12.35
C ASP A 134 -1.71 8.90 -11.15
N HIS A 135 -2.90 8.42 -10.75
CA HIS A 135 -3.61 8.94 -9.57
C HIS A 135 -2.83 8.68 -8.28
N HIS A 136 -2.36 7.45 -8.05
CA HIS A 136 -1.60 7.10 -6.85
C HIS A 136 -0.19 7.69 -6.80
N GLU A 137 0.43 7.96 -7.96
CA GLU A 137 1.70 8.68 -8.01
C GLU A 137 1.52 10.16 -7.62
N ALA A 138 0.36 10.74 -7.87
CA ALA A 138 0.04 12.13 -7.54
C ALA A 138 -0.56 12.29 -6.12
N ASP A 139 -1.23 11.27 -5.60
CA ASP A 139 -1.90 11.26 -4.30
C ASP A 139 -1.53 10.00 -3.51
N ALA A 140 -0.71 10.17 -2.48
CA ALA A 140 -0.23 9.07 -1.64
C ALA A 140 -1.32 8.51 -0.71
N ASP A 141 -2.39 9.28 -0.45
CA ASP A 141 -3.49 8.89 0.43
C ASP A 141 -4.66 8.25 -0.34
N ALA A 142 -4.51 8.06 -1.66
CA ALA A 142 -5.51 7.43 -2.51
C ALA A 142 -5.86 5.99 -2.07
N ASP A 143 -7.10 5.56 -2.34
CA ASP A 143 -7.63 4.27 -1.87
C ASP A 143 -6.76 3.08 -2.35
N PRO A 144 -6.09 2.34 -1.44
CA PRO A 144 -5.24 1.21 -1.80
C PRO A 144 -5.95 0.09 -2.59
N ARG A 145 -7.29 0.01 -2.52
CA ARG A 145 -8.07 -0.97 -3.30
C ARG A 145 -7.99 -0.70 -4.80
N LEU A 146 -7.83 0.55 -5.21
CA LEU A 146 -7.68 0.92 -6.62
C LEU A 146 -6.39 0.34 -7.21
N LEU A 147 -5.29 0.28 -6.45
CA LEU A 147 -4.05 -0.36 -6.90
C LEU A 147 -4.22 -1.86 -7.17
N LEU A 148 -5.02 -2.56 -6.34
CA LEU A 148 -5.32 -3.98 -6.56
C LEU A 148 -6.07 -4.18 -7.88
N GLU A 149 -7.04 -3.30 -8.15
CA GLU A 149 -7.81 -3.32 -9.39
C GLU A 149 -6.94 -2.97 -10.60
N GLY A 150 -6.10 -1.93 -10.51
CA GLY A 150 -5.15 -1.58 -11.55
C GLY A 150 -4.20 -2.74 -11.89
N GLU A 151 -3.71 -3.47 -10.89
CA GLU A 151 -2.87 -4.65 -11.09
C GLU A 151 -3.63 -5.78 -11.80
N ARG A 152 -4.88 -6.01 -11.41
CA ARG A 152 -5.75 -7.00 -12.07
C ARG A 152 -5.96 -6.65 -13.54
N LEU A 153 -6.27 -5.38 -13.83
CA LEU A 153 -6.53 -4.88 -15.18
C LEU A 153 -5.30 -5.00 -16.07
N VAL A 154 -4.11 -4.56 -15.60
CA VAL A 154 -2.90 -4.65 -16.43
C VAL A 154 -2.45 -6.10 -16.65
N ARG A 155 -2.61 -6.99 -15.67
CA ARG A 155 -2.34 -8.43 -15.85
C ARG A 155 -3.28 -9.05 -16.86
N GLN A 156 -4.56 -8.69 -16.81
CA GLN A 156 -5.54 -9.12 -17.81
C GLN A 156 -5.18 -8.59 -19.20
N ALA A 157 -4.74 -7.33 -19.32
CA ALA A 157 -4.27 -6.75 -20.58
C ALA A 157 -3.07 -7.54 -21.16
N ILE A 158 -2.07 -7.83 -20.33
CA ILE A 158 -0.89 -8.63 -20.69
C ILE A 158 -1.31 -10.02 -21.17
N ALA A 159 -2.22 -10.69 -20.45
CA ALA A 159 -2.68 -12.03 -20.80
C ALA A 159 -3.43 -12.03 -22.15
N LEU A 160 -4.36 -11.10 -22.35
CA LEU A 160 -5.12 -10.99 -23.61
C LEU A 160 -4.25 -10.61 -24.81
N SER A 161 -3.15 -9.89 -24.58
CA SER A 161 -2.19 -9.54 -25.63
C SER A 161 -1.02 -10.52 -25.73
N ASN A 162 -1.04 -11.66 -25.03
CA ASN A 162 0.07 -12.63 -24.98
C ASN A 162 1.44 -11.99 -24.69
N GLY A 163 1.48 -10.93 -23.86
CA GLY A 163 2.72 -10.21 -23.54
C GLY A 163 3.35 -9.41 -24.69
N THR A 164 2.72 -9.27 -25.85
CA THR A 164 3.33 -8.62 -27.03
C THR A 164 3.61 -7.12 -26.86
N TYR A 165 3.08 -6.46 -25.82
CA TYR A 165 3.21 -5.01 -25.63
C TYR A 165 4.08 -4.69 -24.40
N PRO A 166 5.36 -4.31 -24.59
CA PRO A 166 6.30 -4.04 -23.49
C PRO A 166 5.80 -2.95 -22.52
N ARG A 167 5.09 -1.95 -23.04
CA ARG A 167 4.49 -0.87 -22.24
C ARG A 167 3.55 -1.39 -21.15
N TYR A 168 2.88 -2.52 -21.36
CA TYR A 168 1.98 -3.10 -20.35
C TYR A 168 2.78 -3.63 -19.16
N HIS A 169 3.95 -4.21 -19.42
CA HIS A 169 4.88 -4.62 -18.37
C HIS A 169 5.44 -3.42 -17.59
N ALA A 170 5.68 -2.28 -18.26
CA ALA A 170 6.07 -1.04 -17.59
C ALA A 170 4.97 -0.50 -16.66
N THR A 171 3.71 -0.50 -17.08
CA THR A 171 2.58 -0.09 -16.22
C THR A 171 2.40 -1.04 -15.02
N HIS A 172 2.54 -2.35 -15.23
CA HIS A 172 2.55 -3.32 -14.12
C HIS A 172 3.71 -3.05 -13.14
N ALA A 173 4.88 -2.64 -13.64
CA ALA A 173 6.01 -2.28 -12.78
C ALA A 173 5.71 -1.05 -11.90
N ARG A 174 5.08 -0.01 -12.46
CA ARG A 174 4.64 1.18 -11.71
C ARG A 174 3.69 0.80 -10.58
N ILE A 175 2.64 0.04 -10.87
CA ILE A 175 1.65 -0.40 -9.87
C ILE A 175 2.29 -1.28 -8.80
N ALA A 176 3.14 -2.23 -9.18
CA ALA A 176 3.86 -3.06 -8.23
C ALA A 176 4.79 -2.24 -7.30
N THR A 177 5.35 -1.13 -7.79
CA THR A 177 6.16 -0.21 -6.98
C THR A 177 5.32 0.49 -5.93
N LEU A 178 4.16 1.02 -6.32
CA LEU A 178 3.22 1.70 -5.42
C LEU A 178 2.70 0.77 -4.33
N ARG A 179 2.66 -0.54 -4.61
CA ARG A 179 2.31 -1.58 -3.64
C ARG A 179 3.47 -2.07 -2.76
N GLY A 180 4.69 -1.57 -2.96
CA GLY A 180 5.89 -2.05 -2.28
C GLY A 180 6.39 -3.42 -2.75
N ALA A 181 5.83 -3.98 -3.83
CA ALA A 181 6.21 -5.26 -4.41
C ALA A 181 7.43 -5.12 -5.35
N TYR A 182 8.55 -4.62 -4.81
CA TYR A 182 9.73 -4.21 -5.60
C TYR A 182 10.34 -5.33 -6.44
N GLY A 183 10.27 -6.59 -5.98
CA GLY A 183 10.72 -7.75 -6.76
C GLY A 183 9.93 -7.93 -8.06
N ALA A 184 8.60 -7.86 -7.97
CA ALA A 184 7.71 -7.95 -9.13
C ALA A 184 7.85 -6.72 -10.04
N ALA A 185 8.04 -5.53 -9.45
CA ALA A 185 8.26 -4.30 -10.20
C ALA A 185 9.52 -4.40 -11.08
N ARG A 186 10.65 -4.82 -10.49
CA ARG A 186 11.93 -5.03 -11.20
C ARG A 186 11.83 -6.05 -12.32
N ALA A 187 11.19 -7.20 -12.07
CA ALA A 187 11.01 -8.23 -13.09
C ALA A 187 10.15 -7.73 -14.26
N SER A 188 9.15 -6.89 -13.98
CA SER A 188 8.26 -6.36 -15.00
C SER A 188 8.91 -5.27 -15.83
N ILE A 189 9.63 -4.33 -15.22
CA ILE A 189 10.35 -3.30 -15.97
C ILE A 189 11.53 -3.91 -16.76
N GLY A 190 12.16 -4.97 -16.25
CA GLY A 190 13.17 -5.74 -16.99
C GLY A 190 12.60 -6.28 -18.30
N ARG A 191 11.47 -6.98 -18.25
CA ARG A 191 10.77 -7.46 -19.46
C ARG A 191 10.40 -6.33 -20.42
N ALA A 192 9.88 -5.22 -19.91
CA ALA A 192 9.54 -4.06 -20.75
C ALA A 192 10.75 -3.52 -21.52
N ILE A 193 11.93 -3.53 -20.92
CA ILE A 193 13.18 -3.07 -21.55
C ILE A 193 13.70 -4.11 -22.56
N GLU A 194 13.67 -5.40 -22.20
CA GLU A 194 14.18 -6.50 -23.03
C GLU A 194 13.35 -6.73 -24.29
N GLU A 195 12.03 -6.55 -24.21
CA GLU A 195 11.09 -6.82 -25.30
C GLU A 195 10.82 -5.61 -26.20
N GLU A 196 11.36 -4.42 -25.89
CA GLU A 196 11.14 -3.22 -26.70
C GLU A 196 11.93 -3.27 -28.02
N ASP A 197 11.22 -3.04 -29.13
CA ASP A 197 11.79 -3.06 -30.47
C ASP A 197 12.73 -1.87 -30.70
N SER A 198 14.03 -2.17 -30.83
CA SER A 198 15.08 -1.19 -31.07
C SER A 198 15.08 -0.55 -32.46
N SER A 199 14.32 -1.11 -33.41
CA SER A 199 14.20 -0.57 -34.78
C SER A 199 13.14 0.52 -34.92
N GLY A 200 12.26 0.68 -33.92
CA GLY A 200 11.17 1.64 -33.96
C GLY A 200 11.61 3.09 -33.80
N ALA A 201 10.98 4.01 -34.55
CA ALA A 201 11.27 5.45 -34.47
C ALA A 201 11.06 6.05 -33.06
N GLU A 202 10.21 5.43 -32.23
CA GLU A 202 9.92 5.86 -30.85
C GLU A 202 10.79 5.17 -29.79
N TYR A 203 11.69 4.25 -30.18
CA TYR A 203 12.44 3.41 -29.26
C TYR A 203 13.18 4.22 -28.19
N ALA A 204 13.93 5.25 -28.60
CA ALA A 204 14.71 6.08 -27.69
C ALA A 204 13.86 6.75 -26.61
N LEU A 205 12.65 7.22 -26.97
CA LEU A 205 11.72 7.83 -26.02
C LEU A 205 11.17 6.78 -25.04
N ARG A 206 10.74 5.62 -25.54
CA ARG A 206 10.17 4.55 -24.70
C ARG A 206 11.19 3.97 -23.73
N ILE A 207 12.42 3.73 -24.19
CA ILE A 207 13.50 3.30 -23.29
C ILE A 207 13.79 4.37 -22.24
N GLY A 208 13.79 5.66 -22.61
CA GLY A 208 13.90 6.75 -21.64
C GLY A 208 12.83 6.66 -20.54
N ASP A 209 11.56 6.48 -20.92
CA ASP A 209 10.45 6.31 -19.98
C ASP A 209 10.64 5.07 -19.08
N TYR A 210 11.09 3.95 -19.65
CA TYR A 210 11.33 2.73 -18.87
C TYR A 210 12.49 2.86 -17.89
N GLN A 211 13.58 3.54 -18.27
CA GLN A 211 14.69 3.81 -17.36
C GLN A 211 14.27 4.75 -16.23
N LEU A 212 13.40 5.73 -16.49
CA LEU A 212 12.82 6.57 -15.45
C LEU A 212 12.00 5.74 -14.45
N ILE A 213 11.16 4.83 -14.94
CA ILE A 213 10.40 3.90 -14.08
C ILE A 213 11.36 3.03 -13.26
N ARG A 214 12.41 2.48 -13.87
CA ARG A 214 13.43 1.68 -13.18
C ARG A 214 14.14 2.47 -12.08
N ALA A 215 14.51 3.73 -12.34
CA ALA A 215 15.14 4.59 -11.33
C ALA A 215 14.18 4.87 -10.16
N ARG A 216 12.90 5.14 -10.43
CA ARG A 216 11.87 5.32 -9.39
C ARG A 216 11.70 4.08 -8.51
N ILE A 217 11.71 2.88 -9.11
CA ILE A 217 11.65 1.60 -8.36
C ILE A 217 12.81 1.50 -7.38
N LEU A 218 14.04 1.76 -7.83
CA LEU A 218 15.24 1.67 -7.00
C LEU A 218 15.19 2.69 -5.86
N HIS A 219 14.80 3.93 -6.17
CA HIS A 219 14.68 4.99 -5.17
C HIS A 219 13.61 4.66 -4.11
N ALA A 220 12.42 4.19 -4.52
CA ALA A 220 11.36 3.80 -3.59
C ALA A 220 11.81 2.65 -2.67
N GLN A 221 12.50 1.64 -3.21
CA GLN A 221 13.03 0.53 -2.42
C GLN A 221 14.10 0.98 -1.41
N GLN A 222 14.99 1.89 -1.82
CA GLN A 222 16.01 2.45 -0.92
C GLN A 222 15.38 3.28 0.20
N ALA A 223 14.39 4.13 -0.13
CA ALA A 223 13.66 4.91 0.85
C ALA A 223 12.98 4.01 1.90
N GLU A 224 12.38 2.90 1.48
CA GLU A 224 11.74 1.95 2.39
C GLU A 224 12.75 1.24 3.30
N THR A 225 13.87 0.80 2.74
CA THR A 225 14.98 0.20 3.52
C THR A 225 15.52 1.19 4.57
N LEU A 226 15.69 2.45 4.19
CA LEU A 226 16.15 3.50 5.10
C LEU A 226 15.13 3.78 6.22
N ARG A 227 13.83 3.83 5.91
CA ARG A 227 12.78 3.98 6.93
C ARG A 227 12.77 2.82 7.91
N ALA A 228 12.90 1.59 7.41
CA ALA A 228 12.97 0.40 8.26
C ALA A 228 14.18 0.47 9.21
N GLY A 229 15.36 0.81 8.70
CA GLY A 229 16.57 0.99 9.51
C GLY A 229 16.45 2.12 10.54
N GLN A 230 15.80 3.23 10.20
CA GLN A 230 15.52 4.32 11.16
C GLN A 230 14.58 3.88 12.28
N SER A 231 13.53 3.11 11.94
CA SER A 231 12.59 2.57 12.92
C SER A 231 13.30 1.63 13.91
N GLU A 232 14.16 0.74 13.39
CA GLU A 232 14.97 -0.17 14.20
C GLU A 232 15.94 0.59 15.12
N ALA A 233 16.68 1.56 14.60
CA ALA A 233 17.58 2.39 15.40
C ALA A 233 16.84 3.16 16.51
N THR A 234 15.64 3.67 16.20
CA THR A 234 14.80 4.36 17.19
C THR A 234 14.31 3.41 18.28
N ALA A 235 13.94 2.18 17.92
CA ALA A 235 13.55 1.14 18.87
C ALA A 235 14.73 0.74 19.78
N GLU A 236 15.94 0.62 19.23
CA GLU A 236 17.14 0.29 20.00
C GLU A 236 17.52 1.43 20.96
N LEU A 237 17.42 2.69 20.54
CA LEU A 237 17.61 3.84 21.44
C LEU A 237 16.61 3.85 22.60
N ARG A 238 15.34 3.50 22.34
CA ARG A 238 14.32 3.37 23.40
C ARG A 238 14.69 2.25 24.38
N ARG A 239 15.20 1.12 23.89
CA ARG A 239 15.69 0.02 24.72
C ARG A 239 16.88 0.43 25.58
N ILE A 240 17.90 1.06 24.99
CA ILE A 240 19.08 1.55 25.73
C ILE A 240 18.66 2.55 26.80
N ARG A 241 17.76 3.49 26.48
CA ARG A 241 17.24 4.46 27.46
C ARG A 241 16.54 3.77 28.64
N ALA A 242 15.75 2.73 28.38
CA ALA A 242 15.09 1.96 29.44
C ALA A 242 16.12 1.25 30.35
N GLN A 243 17.15 0.62 29.76
CA GLN A 243 18.24 -0.02 30.52
C GLN A 243 19.02 0.98 31.38
N ILE A 244 19.31 2.17 30.86
CA ILE A 244 19.99 3.23 31.63
C ILE A 244 19.11 3.66 32.82
N LEU A 245 17.80 3.85 32.62
CA LEU A 245 16.87 4.18 33.70
C LEU A 245 16.81 3.07 34.76
N GLU A 246 16.86 1.80 34.35
CA GLU A 246 16.90 0.65 35.25
C GLU A 246 18.17 0.64 36.10
N ILE A 247 19.34 0.79 35.48
CA ILE A 247 20.63 0.85 36.18
C ILE A 247 20.69 2.05 37.14
N MET A 248 20.20 3.22 36.70
CA MET A 248 20.13 4.41 37.56
C MET A 248 19.18 4.19 38.75
N GLY A 249 18.02 3.57 38.54
CA GLY A 249 17.09 3.23 39.62
C GLY A 249 17.69 2.25 40.62
N LEU A 250 18.41 1.23 40.14
CA LEU A 250 19.11 0.26 40.99
C LEU A 250 20.21 0.94 41.81
N LEU A 251 21.04 1.77 41.17
CA LEU A 251 22.12 2.49 41.85
C LEU A 251 21.58 3.45 42.91
N ALA A 252 20.50 4.18 42.60
CA ALA A 252 19.85 5.07 43.55
C ALA A 252 19.30 4.32 44.78
N ALA A 253 18.68 3.16 44.57
CA ALA A 253 18.19 2.30 45.66
C ALA A 253 19.34 1.78 46.54
N VAL A 254 20.46 1.38 45.95
CA VAL A 254 21.66 0.92 46.67
C VAL A 254 22.25 2.06 47.50
N ILE A 255 22.45 3.25 46.93
CA ILE A 255 22.99 4.41 47.65
C ILE A 255 22.07 4.79 48.81
N ALA A 256 20.76 4.88 48.57
CA ALA A 256 19.78 5.19 49.60
C ALA A 256 19.85 4.19 50.76
N PHE A 257 19.91 2.89 50.46
CA PHE A 257 20.05 1.85 51.49
C PHE A 257 21.35 1.98 52.30
N ILE A 258 22.50 2.20 51.65
CA ILE A 258 23.79 2.37 52.33
C ILE A 258 23.76 3.61 53.25
N THR A 259 23.24 4.75 52.77
CA THR A 259 23.14 5.98 53.57
C THR A 259 22.21 5.80 54.76
N THR A 260 21.04 5.18 54.56
CA THR A 260 20.11 4.86 55.64
C THR A 260 20.73 3.91 56.66
N ALA A 261 21.45 2.88 56.19
CA ALA A 261 22.10 1.91 57.06
C ALA A 261 23.17 2.55 57.94
N ALA A 262 24.05 3.38 57.36
CA ALA A 262 25.08 4.10 58.09
C ALA A 262 24.50 4.99 59.21
N ASN A 263 23.43 5.73 58.91
CA ASN A 263 22.75 6.58 59.88
C ASN A 263 22.13 5.77 61.04
N ILE A 264 21.48 4.64 60.74
CA ILE A 264 20.90 3.76 61.77
C ILE A 264 22.01 3.22 62.68
N THR A 265 23.11 2.71 62.11
CA THR A 265 24.21 2.13 62.88
C THR A 265 24.95 3.14 63.75
N ALA A 266 25.02 4.42 63.33
CA ALA A 266 25.66 5.47 64.11
C ALA A 266 24.82 5.94 65.31
N GLY A 267 23.49 5.83 65.23
CA GLY A 267 22.56 6.41 66.20
C GLY A 267 21.89 5.42 67.15
N GLN A 268 22.09 4.11 66.98
CA GLN A 268 21.35 3.07 67.72
C GLN A 268 22.27 1.95 68.23
N PRO A 269 21.99 1.37 69.42
CA PRO A 269 22.66 0.16 69.87
C PRO A 269 22.37 -1.04 68.96
N PRO A 270 23.19 -2.11 68.99
CA PRO A 270 23.19 -3.17 67.97
C PRO A 270 21.85 -3.92 67.80
N GLY A 271 21.10 -4.12 68.88
CA GLY A 271 19.83 -4.84 68.86
C GLY A 271 18.74 -4.11 68.03
N PRO A 272 18.35 -2.88 68.41
CA PRO A 272 17.39 -2.08 67.64
C PRO A 272 17.85 -1.77 66.21
N ALA A 273 19.15 -1.56 65.99
CA ALA A 273 19.71 -1.27 64.68
C ALA A 273 19.44 -2.40 63.67
N ALA A 274 19.55 -3.67 64.08
CA ALA A 274 19.29 -4.82 63.21
C ALA A 274 17.84 -4.86 62.71
N GLY A 275 16.86 -4.57 63.57
CA GLY A 275 15.44 -4.53 63.18
C GLY A 275 15.12 -3.40 62.19
N LEU A 276 15.69 -2.22 62.42
CA LEU A 276 15.54 -1.07 61.53
C LEU A 276 16.21 -1.30 60.17
N LEU A 277 17.40 -1.90 60.13
CA LEU A 277 18.08 -2.28 58.89
C LEU A 277 17.27 -3.29 58.08
N THR A 278 16.71 -4.30 58.75
CA THR A 278 15.86 -5.31 58.09
C THR A 278 14.63 -4.66 57.47
N THR A 279 14.00 -3.73 58.21
CA THR A 279 12.82 -3.00 57.73
C THR A 279 13.17 -2.10 56.55
N ALA A 280 14.27 -1.35 56.64
CA ALA A 280 14.75 -0.48 55.58
C ALA A 280 15.07 -1.29 54.30
N GLY A 281 15.76 -2.42 54.44
CA GLY A 281 16.05 -3.31 53.30
C GLY A 281 14.79 -3.87 52.66
N GLY A 282 13.81 -4.29 53.47
CA GLY A 282 12.51 -4.74 53.00
C GLY A 282 11.72 -3.67 52.25
N VAL A 283 11.70 -2.43 52.75
CA VAL A 283 11.04 -1.29 52.09
C VAL A 283 11.74 -0.95 50.77
N THR A 284 13.07 -0.91 50.74
CA THR A 284 13.83 -0.64 49.51
C THR A 284 13.57 -1.71 48.45
N LEU A 285 13.56 -2.99 48.83
CA LEU A 285 13.20 -4.10 47.95
C LEU A 285 11.76 -3.98 47.46
N LEU A 286 10.80 -3.66 48.33
CA LEU A 286 9.40 -3.46 47.96
C LEU A 286 9.20 -2.29 46.99
N VAL A 287 9.89 -1.18 47.20
CA VAL A 287 9.83 -0.03 46.29
C VAL A 287 10.44 -0.39 44.94
N PHE A 288 11.55 -1.13 44.92
CA PHE A 288 12.22 -1.56 43.70
C PHE A 288 11.42 -2.61 42.92
N TRP A 289 10.86 -3.61 43.60
CA TRP A 289 9.94 -4.58 43.00
C TRP A 289 8.62 -3.93 42.57
N GLY A 290 8.10 -3.04 43.41
CA GLY A 290 6.88 -2.28 43.15
C GLY A 290 7.04 -1.38 41.93
N SER A 291 8.18 -0.72 41.74
CA SER A 291 8.45 0.09 40.54
C SER A 291 8.61 -0.78 39.28
N TRP A 292 9.10 -2.01 39.41
CA TRP A 292 9.14 -2.98 38.30
C TRP A 292 7.74 -3.50 37.92
N ILE A 293 6.87 -3.71 38.90
CA ILE A 293 5.49 -4.16 38.69
C ILE A 293 4.60 -3.03 38.18
N LEU A 294 4.78 -1.81 38.69
CA LEU A 294 3.96 -0.63 38.37
C LEU A 294 4.52 0.20 37.20
N GLY A 295 5.80 0.07 36.88
CA GLY A 295 6.40 0.74 35.73
C GLY A 295 6.09 0.01 34.43
N ASP A 296 5.96 0.72 33.31
CA ASP A 296 5.74 0.16 31.97
C ASP A 296 7.00 -0.52 31.41
N VAL A 297 7.60 -1.44 32.16
CA VAL A 297 8.73 -2.26 31.73
C VAL A 297 8.19 -3.48 30.95
N PRO A 298 8.48 -3.60 29.64
CA PRO A 298 7.95 -4.70 28.82
C PRO A 298 8.37 -6.09 29.33
N GLU A 299 9.56 -6.25 29.94
CA GLU A 299 9.97 -7.51 30.56
C GLU A 299 9.06 -7.97 31.70
N ALA A 300 8.48 -7.05 32.46
CA ALA A 300 7.62 -7.40 33.59
C ALA A 300 6.30 -8.05 33.11
N ALA A 301 5.91 -7.85 31.85
CA ALA A 301 4.79 -8.58 31.24
C ALA A 301 5.10 -10.08 31.05
N ARG A 302 6.38 -10.49 30.98
CA ARG A 302 6.78 -11.91 30.89
C ARG A 302 6.49 -12.67 32.19
N HIS A 303 6.41 -11.96 33.32
CA HIS A 303 6.16 -12.52 34.65
C HIS A 303 4.69 -12.38 35.09
N ALA A 304 3.84 -11.77 34.26
CA ALA A 304 2.42 -11.62 34.53
C ALA A 304 1.72 -13.00 34.56
N ARG A 305 0.98 -13.27 35.63
CA ARG A 305 0.08 -14.42 35.77
C ARG A 305 -1.35 -13.95 35.59
N CYS A 306 -2.11 -14.66 34.76
CA CYS A 306 -3.54 -14.43 34.59
C CYS A 306 -4.29 -15.66 35.12
N LEU A 307 -5.31 -15.43 35.95
CA LEU A 307 -6.19 -16.44 36.50
C LEU A 307 -7.62 -16.08 36.10
N SER A 308 -8.36 -17.00 35.48
CA SER A 308 -9.81 -16.84 35.31
C SER A 308 -10.52 -17.54 36.46
N VAL A 309 -11.42 -16.83 37.14
CA VAL A 309 -12.24 -17.35 38.23
C VAL A 309 -13.71 -17.31 37.81
N PRO A 310 -14.39 -18.45 37.66
CA PRO A 310 -15.80 -18.47 37.32
C PRO A 310 -16.65 -17.93 38.48
N LEU A 311 -17.64 -17.09 38.16
CA LEU A 311 -18.65 -16.59 39.08
C LEU A 311 -19.97 -17.36 38.94
N ALA A 312 -20.76 -17.39 40.02
CA ALA A 312 -22.11 -17.92 39.99
C ALA A 312 -22.98 -17.06 39.05
N GLY A 313 -23.43 -17.65 37.93
CA GLY A 313 -24.17 -16.94 36.87
C GLY A 313 -23.57 -17.06 35.48
N GLY A 314 -22.42 -17.74 35.32
CA GLY A 314 -21.78 -17.93 34.01
C GLY A 314 -20.86 -16.78 33.58
N GLU A 315 -20.62 -15.81 34.46
CA GLU A 315 -19.62 -14.76 34.28
C GLU A 315 -18.23 -15.25 34.75
N GLU A 316 -17.16 -14.67 34.23
CA GLU A 316 -15.79 -14.97 34.65
C GLU A 316 -15.07 -13.69 35.11
N VAL A 317 -14.36 -13.77 36.23
CA VAL A 317 -13.45 -12.72 36.71
C VAL A 317 -12.03 -13.09 36.31
N LEU A 318 -11.46 -12.28 35.42
CA LEU A 318 -10.05 -12.39 35.06
C LEU A 318 -9.20 -11.57 36.03
N VAL A 319 -8.31 -12.23 36.77
CA VAL A 319 -7.33 -11.62 37.67
C VAL A 319 -5.96 -11.67 37.01
N CYS A 320 -5.40 -10.50 36.69
CA CYS A 320 -4.06 -10.37 36.14
C CYS A 320 -3.13 -9.78 37.20
N SER A 321 -1.99 -10.43 37.48
CA SER A 321 -1.03 -10.00 38.50
C SER A 321 -0.34 -8.67 38.18
N ASP A 322 -0.39 -8.22 36.92
CA ASP A 322 0.22 -7.00 36.42
C ASP A 322 -0.78 -5.85 36.23
N GLY A 323 -2.06 -6.05 36.57
CA GLY A 323 -3.12 -5.10 36.28
C GLY A 323 -3.45 -5.01 34.78
N PHE A 324 -4.72 -4.79 34.45
CA PHE A 324 -5.24 -4.78 33.08
C PHE A 324 -4.56 -3.79 32.11
N ALA A 325 -3.77 -2.83 32.61
CA ALA A 325 -3.12 -1.79 31.82
C ALA A 325 -2.16 -2.35 30.74
N ARG A 326 -1.50 -3.48 30.99
CA ARG A 326 -0.54 -4.07 30.05
C ARG A 326 -1.14 -4.88 28.90
N LEU A 327 -2.47 -5.02 28.82
CA LEU A 327 -3.13 -5.49 27.59
C LEU A 327 -3.16 -4.41 26.50
N VAL A 328 -3.01 -3.15 26.89
CA VAL A 328 -3.09 -1.99 26.01
C VAL A 328 -1.73 -1.65 25.42
N GLU A 329 -0.68 -1.47 26.24
CA GLU A 329 0.53 -0.75 25.77
C GLU A 329 1.84 -1.52 25.48
N PRO A 330 2.05 -2.79 25.87
CA PRO A 330 3.15 -3.59 25.27
C PRO A 330 2.71 -4.49 24.11
N PHE A 331 1.45 -4.94 24.07
CA PHE A 331 0.98 -5.87 23.02
C PHE A 331 0.06 -5.26 21.98
N GLY A 332 -0.39 -4.00 22.16
CA GLY A 332 -1.26 -3.30 21.20
C GLY A 332 -2.46 -4.14 20.77
N LEU A 333 -3.10 -4.84 21.73
CA LEU A 333 -4.22 -5.74 21.42
C LEU A 333 -5.53 -4.96 21.22
N VAL A 334 -5.60 -3.74 21.77
CA VAL A 334 -6.76 -2.84 21.71
C VAL A 334 -6.27 -1.39 21.80
N ASP A 335 -6.92 -0.50 21.05
CA ASP A 335 -6.58 0.94 20.96
C ASP A 335 -7.06 1.70 22.19
N GLY A 336 -6.33 1.54 23.29
CA GLY A 336 -6.59 2.26 24.53
C GLY A 336 -7.60 1.61 25.47
N TYR A 337 -7.71 2.20 26.66
CA TYR A 337 -8.48 1.66 27.78
C TYR A 337 -10.00 1.57 27.50
N ALA A 338 -10.55 2.51 26.73
CA ALA A 338 -11.96 2.52 26.35
C ALA A 338 -12.31 1.41 25.35
N ALA A 339 -11.38 1.02 24.47
CA ALA A 339 -11.55 -0.12 23.58
C ALA A 339 -11.45 -1.45 24.35
N LEU A 340 -10.52 -1.54 25.31
CA LEU A 340 -10.41 -2.68 26.22
C LEU A 340 -11.70 -2.90 27.02
N LEU A 341 -12.23 -1.85 27.65
CA LEU A 341 -13.46 -1.94 28.44
C LEU A 341 -14.68 -2.33 27.60
N ARG A 342 -14.76 -1.85 26.36
CA ARG A 342 -15.82 -2.27 25.41
C ARG A 342 -15.68 -3.74 25.02
N ALA A 343 -14.46 -4.20 24.75
CA ALA A 343 -14.20 -5.59 24.41
C ALA A 343 -14.56 -6.53 25.58
N VAL A 344 -14.18 -6.17 26.81
CA VAL A 344 -14.51 -6.96 28.02
C VAL A 344 -16.01 -6.95 28.32
N ARG A 345 -16.72 -5.84 28.06
CA ARG A 345 -18.19 -5.74 28.22
C ARG A 345 -19.00 -6.44 27.13
N GLY A 346 -18.36 -6.97 26.08
CA GLY A 346 -19.03 -7.60 24.93
C GLY A 346 -19.68 -8.96 25.20
N GLY A 347 -19.52 -9.52 26.41
CA GLY A 347 -20.15 -10.78 26.84
C GLY A 347 -19.14 -11.88 27.20
N ALA A 348 -19.66 -12.96 27.81
CA ALA A 348 -18.88 -14.11 28.26
C ALA A 348 -18.13 -14.75 27.09
N GLY A 349 -16.79 -14.65 27.10
CA GLY A 349 -15.89 -15.14 26.04
C GLY A 349 -14.95 -14.08 25.48
N ALA A 350 -15.35 -12.79 25.46
CA ALA A 350 -14.55 -11.74 24.84
C ALA A 350 -13.23 -11.44 25.59
N ALA A 351 -13.23 -11.60 26.91
CA ALA A 351 -12.02 -11.54 27.73
C ALA A 351 -11.10 -12.75 27.48
N GLY A 352 -11.68 -13.94 27.27
CA GLY A 352 -10.95 -15.16 26.92
C GLY A 352 -10.22 -15.03 25.58
N ASP A 353 -10.89 -14.52 24.56
CA ASP A 353 -10.32 -14.27 23.23
C ASP A 353 -9.16 -13.25 23.25
N LEU A 354 -9.22 -12.26 24.14
CA LEU A 354 -8.14 -11.29 24.33
C LEU A 354 -6.91 -11.93 24.98
N VAL A 355 -7.13 -12.83 25.94
CA VAL A 355 -6.07 -13.61 26.59
C VAL A 355 -5.45 -14.61 25.63
N GLU A 356 -6.26 -15.28 24.81
CA GLU A 356 -5.76 -16.22 23.80
C GLU A 356 -4.92 -15.49 22.74
N ARG A 357 -5.38 -14.32 22.26
CA ARG A 357 -4.61 -13.45 21.37
C ARG A 357 -3.31 -12.94 22.02
N LYS A 358 -3.33 -12.59 23.30
CA LYS A 358 -2.11 -12.26 24.08
C LYS A 358 -1.13 -13.42 24.09
N ASN A 359 -1.60 -14.63 24.41
CA ASN A 359 -0.77 -15.84 24.46
C ASN A 359 -0.21 -16.20 23.07
N HIS A 360 -1.00 -16.02 22.01
CA HIS A 360 -0.56 -16.27 20.64
C HIS A 360 0.50 -15.26 20.17
N ARG A 361 0.37 -13.97 20.53
CA ARG A 361 1.41 -12.96 20.27
C ARG A 361 2.67 -13.21 21.10
N ARG A 362 2.53 -13.63 22.37
CA ARG A 362 3.64 -14.02 23.24
C ARG A 362 4.51 -15.12 22.62
N HIS A 363 3.91 -16.12 21.97
CA HIS A 363 4.64 -17.20 21.30
C HIS A 363 5.31 -16.78 19.97
N ARG A 364 4.81 -15.75 19.28
CA ARG A 364 5.44 -15.25 18.06
C ARG A 364 6.61 -14.28 18.32
N SER A 365 6.69 -13.72 19.53
CA SER A 365 7.80 -12.87 19.96
C SER A 365 9.00 -13.64 20.50
N ASP A 366 9.00 -14.97 20.40
CA ASP A 366 10.04 -15.86 20.94
C ASP A 366 11.02 -16.26 19.81
N PRO A 367 12.26 -15.74 19.76
CA PRO A 367 13.35 -16.49 19.13
C PRO A 367 13.70 -17.65 20.07
N ALA A 368 13.70 -18.88 19.55
CA ALA A 368 13.92 -20.11 20.31
C ALA A 368 15.03 -20.01 21.39
N PRO A 369 14.91 -20.75 22.52
CA PRO A 369 15.93 -20.73 23.55
C PRO A 369 17.18 -21.46 23.05
N THR A 370 18.25 -20.72 22.79
CA THR A 370 19.60 -21.27 22.75
C THR A 370 19.93 -21.78 24.15
N VAL A 371 19.87 -23.10 24.31
CA VAL A 371 20.41 -23.82 25.46
C VAL A 371 21.92 -23.62 25.47
N ALA A 372 22.39 -22.62 26.22
CA ALA A 372 23.78 -22.53 26.63
C ALA A 372 23.85 -23.00 28.09
N ALA A 373 24.19 -24.28 28.25
CA ALA A 373 24.56 -24.84 29.54
C ALA A 373 25.84 -24.16 30.04
N TRP A 374 25.71 -23.31 31.06
CA TRP A 374 26.84 -22.88 31.88
C TRP A 374 26.81 -23.66 33.20
N ARG A 375 27.65 -24.69 33.29
CA ARG A 375 28.09 -25.27 34.57
C ARG A 375 29.33 -24.49 34.99
N PHE A 376 29.24 -23.75 36.08
CA PHE A 376 30.42 -23.28 36.82
C PHE A 376 30.75 -24.29 37.92
N ILE A 377 32.01 -24.73 37.94
CA ILE A 377 32.77 -24.98 39.17
C ILE A 377 33.23 -23.61 39.66
#